data_AF-A0A955Z0S0-F1
#
_entry.id   AF-A0A955Z0S0-F1
#
_cell.length_a   1.000
_cell.length_b   1.000
_cell.length_c   1.000
_cell.angle_alpha   90.00
_cell.angle_beta   90.00
_cell.angle_gamma   90.00
#
_symmetry.space_group_name_H-M   'P 1'
#
loop_
_entity.id
_entity.type
_entity.pdbx_description
1 polymer ?
#
loop_
_entity_poly.entity_id
_entity_poly.type
_entity_poly.pdbx_seq_one_letter_code
_entity_poly.pdbx_strand_id
1 'polypeptide(L)'
;MIERRVAHILVVLAVGVGAAGFFTGLSQERKRSSREAQPYPVTSAPAPGYRDLRDMRRGPNAHLYETAFDALEAKLPGLTDEVPPQTEAQRAAVLEDRATRRAYDGAPPTIPHAVVASGAFECLGCHARGLVVAGKRAPRMSHERHDNCTQCHAPSSGPPGPPREPLAGNTFVGRASPTVGERAWPGAPPTIPHSTRMRSDCGSCHGVGGSLGVRSTHPWRQSCTQCHAPSAELDGRP
;
A
#
# COMPACT_ATOMS: atom_id res chain seq x y z
N MET A 1 -57.17 7.62 -30.23
CA MET A 1 -56.79 8.97 -29.74
C MET A 1 -56.73 9.08 -28.21
N ILE A 2 -57.57 8.36 -27.46
CA ILE A 2 -57.61 8.40 -25.99
C ILE A 2 -56.33 7.81 -25.36
N GLU A 3 -55.83 6.69 -25.86
CA GLU A 3 -54.62 6.02 -25.35
C GLU A 3 -53.37 6.90 -25.41
N ARG A 4 -53.20 7.66 -26.50
CA ARG A 4 -52.06 8.58 -26.63
C ARG A 4 -52.12 9.68 -25.58
N ARG A 5 -53.31 10.22 -25.27
CA ARG A 5 -53.46 11.25 -24.23
C ARG A 5 -53.17 10.69 -22.83
N VAL A 6 -53.62 9.48 -22.53
CA VAL A 6 -53.33 8.81 -21.26
C VAL A 6 -51.82 8.59 -21.09
N ALA A 7 -51.12 8.13 -22.14
CA ALA A 7 -49.67 7.95 -22.10
C ALA A 7 -48.91 9.27 -21.81
N HIS A 8 -49.32 10.39 -22.42
CA HIS A 8 -48.68 11.68 -22.16
C HIS A 8 -48.91 12.16 -20.73
N ILE A 9 -50.11 11.94 -20.17
CA ILE A 9 -50.42 12.28 -18.78
C ILE A 9 -49.54 11.47 -17.82
N LEU A 10 -49.37 10.17 -18.06
CA LEU A 10 -48.51 9.31 -17.23
C LEU A 10 -47.04 9.72 -17.28
N VAL A 11 -46.52 10.11 -18.45
CA VAL A 11 -45.14 10.61 -18.59
C VAL A 11 -44.95 11.92 -17.84
N VAL A 12 -45.90 12.86 -17.95
CA VAL A 12 -45.83 14.14 -17.23
C VAL A 12 -45.87 13.92 -15.71
N LEU A 13 -46.71 13.01 -15.23
CA LEU A 13 -46.75 12.65 -13.81
C LEU A 13 -45.44 12.02 -13.33
N ALA A 14 -44.87 11.09 -14.10
CA ALA A 14 -43.60 10.45 -13.75
C ALA A 14 -42.44 11.46 -13.68
N VAL A 15 -42.36 12.37 -14.65
CA VAL A 15 -41.36 13.44 -14.67
C VAL A 15 -41.58 14.41 -13.51
N GLY A 16 -42.83 14.80 -13.22
CA GLY A 16 -43.17 15.68 -12.10
C GLY A 16 -42.78 15.09 -10.75
N VAL A 17 -43.10 13.81 -10.51
CA VAL A 17 -42.72 13.10 -9.28
C VAL A 17 -41.20 12.95 -9.18
N GLY A 18 -40.52 12.59 -10.28
CA GLY A 18 -39.07 12.48 -10.31
C GLY A 18 -38.35 13.81 -10.01
N ALA A 19 -38.82 14.90 -10.60
CA ALA A 19 -38.28 16.23 -10.35
C ALA A 19 -38.53 16.68 -8.90
N ALA A 20 -39.75 16.51 -8.38
CA ALA A 20 -40.08 16.84 -7.00
C ALA A 20 -39.19 16.06 -6.00
N GLY A 21 -39.00 14.76 -6.23
CA GLY A 21 -38.10 13.92 -5.43
C GLY A 21 -36.63 14.37 -5.50
N PHE A 22 -36.15 14.74 -6.68
CA PHE A 22 -34.79 15.27 -6.86
C PHE A 22 -34.57 16.57 -6.07
N PHE A 23 -35.48 17.53 -6.18
CA PHE A 23 -35.36 18.81 -5.48
C PHE A 23 -35.54 18.67 -3.95
N THR A 24 -36.46 17.81 -3.49
CA THR A 24 -36.59 17.53 -2.05
C THR A 24 -35.35 16.83 -1.47
N GLY A 25 -34.72 15.94 -2.23
CA GLY A 25 -33.45 15.32 -1.86
C GLY A 25 -32.29 16.31 -1.75
N LEU A 26 -32.23 17.32 -2.63
CA LEU A 26 -31.25 18.39 -2.54
C LEU A 26 -31.49 19.34 -1.35
N SER A 27 -32.75 19.53 -0.96
CA SER A 27 -33.12 20.37 0.19
C SER A 27 -33.05 19.66 1.54
N GLN A 28 -32.59 18.40 1.59
CA GLN A 28 -32.38 17.73 2.87
C GLN A 28 -31.20 18.40 3.58
N GLU A 29 -31.50 19.47 4.31
CA GLU A 29 -30.59 20.09 5.26
C GLU A 29 -30.13 18.98 6.19
N ARG A 30 -28.84 18.65 6.08
CA ARG A 30 -28.15 17.86 7.08
C ARG A 30 -28.46 18.54 8.40
N LYS A 31 -29.33 17.94 9.24
CA LYS A 31 -29.59 18.39 10.61
C LYS A 31 -28.22 18.67 11.23
N ARG A 32 -27.85 19.94 11.29
CA ARG A 32 -26.64 20.37 11.97
C ARG A 32 -26.93 20.01 13.42
N SER A 33 -26.35 18.92 13.89
CA SER A 33 -26.24 18.70 15.31
C SER A 33 -25.30 19.80 15.82
N SER A 34 -25.84 21.00 16.07
CA SER A 34 -25.15 21.97 16.88
C SER A 34 -25.13 21.36 18.28
N ARG A 35 -24.02 20.70 18.62
CA ARG A 35 -23.68 20.60 20.02
C ARG A 35 -23.47 22.03 20.47
N GLU A 36 -24.40 22.53 21.27
CA GLU A 36 -24.23 23.81 21.94
C GLU A 36 -22.97 23.67 22.80
N ALA A 37 -21.89 24.28 22.32
CA ALA A 37 -20.64 24.27 23.03
C ALA A 37 -20.82 25.14 24.27
N GLN A 38 -20.63 24.56 25.45
CA GLN A 38 -20.52 25.29 26.70
C GLN A 38 -19.51 26.44 26.50
N PRO A 39 -19.87 27.70 26.80
CA PRO A 39 -18.96 28.82 26.61
C PRO A 39 -17.76 28.66 27.54
N TYR A 40 -16.64 28.21 26.97
CA TYR A 40 -15.35 28.27 27.65
C TYR A 40 -14.83 29.70 27.53
N PRO A 41 -14.30 30.30 28.60
CA PRO A 41 -13.64 31.60 28.51
C PRO A 41 -12.43 31.47 27.57
N VAL A 42 -12.55 32.04 26.37
CA VAL A 42 -11.46 32.09 25.40
C VAL A 42 -10.83 33.47 25.54
N THR A 43 -9.59 33.51 25.99
CA THR A 43 -8.74 34.69 25.79
C THR A 43 -8.50 34.80 24.28
N SER A 44 -9.15 35.75 23.63
CA SER A 44 -9.03 35.96 22.18
C SER A 44 -7.69 36.62 21.86
N ALA A 45 -6.66 35.82 21.65
CA ALA A 45 -5.54 36.27 20.84
C ALA A 45 -6.02 36.45 19.39
N PRO A 46 -5.55 37.47 18.65
CA PRO A 46 -5.85 37.60 17.23
C PRO A 46 -5.44 36.33 16.49
N ALA A 47 -6.27 35.89 15.55
CA ALA A 47 -5.94 34.74 14.72
C ALA A 47 -4.64 35.04 13.94
N PRO A 48 -3.62 34.16 14.00
CA PRO A 48 -2.40 34.36 13.24
C PRO A 48 -2.70 34.39 11.73
N GLY A 49 -1.92 35.14 10.96
CA GLY A 49 -2.01 35.07 9.51
C GLY A 49 -1.58 33.70 8.98
N TYR A 50 -2.01 33.33 7.77
CA TYR A 50 -1.61 32.07 7.14
C TYR A 50 -0.09 31.91 6.99
N ARG A 51 0.65 33.01 6.80
CA ARG A 51 2.12 33.00 6.81
C ARG A 51 2.65 32.68 8.21
N ASP A 52 2.11 33.35 9.22
CA ASP A 52 2.48 33.11 10.61
C ASP A 52 2.17 31.67 11.02
N LEU A 53 1.08 31.07 10.56
CA LEU A 53 0.78 29.65 10.83
C LEU A 53 1.80 28.69 10.24
N ARG A 54 2.48 29.06 9.14
CA ARG A 54 3.56 28.26 8.54
C ARG A 54 4.85 28.35 9.37
N ASP A 55 5.11 29.52 9.96
CA ASP A 55 6.31 29.79 10.75
C ASP A 55 6.12 29.45 12.24
N MET A 56 4.89 29.50 12.74
CA MET A 56 4.49 29.17 14.09
C MET A 56 4.44 27.65 14.26
N ARG A 57 5.57 27.11 14.66
CA ARG A 57 5.70 25.73 15.12
C ARG A 57 4.86 25.54 16.38
N ARG A 58 3.77 24.76 16.27
CA ARG A 58 2.79 24.59 17.37
C ARG A 58 2.63 23.13 17.78
N GLY A 59 2.56 22.94 19.08
CA GLY A 59 2.24 21.65 19.69
C GLY A 59 3.30 20.57 19.48
N PRO A 60 2.97 19.31 19.80
CA PRO A 60 3.91 18.18 19.73
C PRO A 60 4.51 17.93 18.33
N ASN A 61 3.86 18.44 17.28
CA ASN A 61 4.25 18.27 15.88
C ASN A 61 4.98 19.48 15.29
N ALA A 62 5.43 20.41 16.13
CA ALA A 62 6.16 21.63 15.78
C ALA A 62 7.35 21.41 14.81
N HIS A 63 7.99 20.24 14.85
CA HIS A 63 9.17 19.89 14.04
C HIS A 63 8.88 18.83 12.97
N LEU A 64 7.61 18.49 12.73
CA LEU A 64 7.22 17.39 11.86
C LEU A 64 7.62 17.58 10.39
N TYR A 65 8.02 18.78 9.95
CA TYR A 65 8.26 19.07 8.54
C TYR A 65 9.73 19.23 8.14
N GLU A 66 10.66 19.35 9.10
CA GLU A 66 12.07 19.64 8.78
C GLU A 66 12.96 18.40 8.75
N THR A 67 12.61 17.34 9.49
CA THR A 67 13.39 16.09 9.56
C THR A 67 12.55 14.85 9.88
N ALA A 68 11.22 14.96 9.93
CA ALA A 68 10.41 13.83 10.43
C ALA A 68 10.53 12.58 9.57
N PHE A 69 10.70 12.71 8.26
CA PHE A 69 10.90 11.53 7.41
C PHE A 69 12.23 10.84 7.69
N ASP A 70 13.30 11.59 7.93
CA ASP A 70 14.62 11.04 8.27
C ASP A 70 14.59 10.36 9.65
N ALA A 71 13.83 10.93 10.59
CA ALA A 71 13.59 10.30 11.89
C ALA A 71 12.77 9.00 11.79
N LEU A 72 11.96 8.85 10.75
CA LEU A 72 11.17 7.65 10.46
C LEU A 72 11.93 6.65 9.56
N GLU A 73 13.09 7.00 9.01
CA GLU A 73 13.88 6.03 8.27
C GLU A 73 14.36 4.90 9.19
N ALA A 74 14.33 3.68 8.65
CA ALA A 74 14.88 2.55 9.37
C ALA A 74 16.37 2.79 9.62
N LYS A 75 16.82 2.61 10.86
CA LYS A 75 18.26 2.53 11.16
C LYS A 75 18.77 1.20 10.62
N LEU A 76 19.30 1.22 9.40
CA LEU A 76 19.79 0.03 8.70
C LEU A 76 21.29 -0.15 8.94
N PRO A 77 21.78 -1.40 8.90
CA PRO A 77 23.21 -1.66 8.81
C PRO A 77 23.83 -0.94 7.61
N GLY A 78 25.12 -0.62 7.72
CA GLY A 78 25.95 -0.16 6.62
C GLY A 78 26.00 -1.16 5.48
N LEU A 79 26.23 -0.66 4.27
CA LEU A 79 26.22 -1.48 3.05
C LEU A 79 27.34 -2.54 3.03
N THR A 80 28.43 -2.29 3.74
CA THR A 80 29.61 -3.17 3.84
C THR A 80 29.72 -3.86 5.20
N ASP A 81 28.72 -3.68 6.08
CA ASP A 81 28.70 -4.34 7.38
C ASP A 81 28.59 -5.86 7.18
N GLU A 82 29.19 -6.62 8.09
CA GLU A 82 29.10 -8.07 8.06
C GLU A 82 27.64 -8.51 8.21
N VAL A 83 27.17 -9.34 7.27
CA VAL A 83 25.83 -9.90 7.31
C VAL A 83 25.84 -11.12 8.24
N PRO A 84 25.04 -11.13 9.32
CA PRO A 84 25.01 -12.26 10.25
C PRO A 84 24.66 -13.57 9.53
N PRO A 85 25.16 -14.72 10.01
CA PRO A 85 24.73 -16.02 9.51
C PRO A 85 23.21 -16.15 9.53
N GLN A 86 22.64 -16.59 8.41
CA GLN A 86 21.20 -16.72 8.23
C GLN A 86 20.80 -18.19 8.27
N THR A 87 19.76 -18.53 9.04
CA THR A 87 19.31 -19.92 9.22
C THR A 87 18.17 -20.28 8.28
N GLU A 88 17.95 -21.58 8.07
CA GLU A 88 16.80 -22.06 7.31
C GLU A 88 15.47 -21.68 7.98
N ALA A 89 15.43 -21.70 9.32
CA ALA A 89 14.26 -21.28 10.08
C ALA A 89 13.91 -19.80 9.86
N GLN A 90 14.92 -18.92 9.79
CA GLN A 90 14.70 -17.51 9.43
C GLN A 90 14.14 -17.36 8.03
N ARG A 91 14.69 -18.11 7.05
CA ARG A 91 14.16 -18.11 5.68
C ARG A 91 12.71 -18.56 5.64
N ALA A 92 12.39 -19.70 6.27
CA ALA A 92 11.03 -20.24 6.32
C ALA A 92 10.05 -19.22 6.93
N ALA A 93 10.42 -18.56 8.03
CA ALA A 93 9.58 -17.53 8.65
C ALA A 93 9.30 -16.33 7.72
N VAL A 94 10.32 -15.89 6.95
CA VAL A 94 10.14 -14.80 5.97
C VAL A 94 9.24 -15.23 4.80
N LEU A 95 9.40 -16.45 4.31
CA LEU A 95 8.55 -16.98 3.24
C LEU A 95 7.10 -17.12 3.69
N GLU A 96 6.86 -17.58 4.92
CA GLU A 96 5.53 -17.66 5.53
C GLU A 96 4.88 -16.26 5.67
N ASP A 97 5.60 -15.30 6.27
CA ASP A 97 5.10 -13.93 6.42
C ASP A 97 4.80 -13.28 5.05
N ARG A 98 5.60 -13.56 4.01
CA ARG A 98 5.32 -13.10 2.65
C ARG A 98 4.07 -13.78 2.07
N ALA A 99 3.87 -15.08 2.32
CA ALA A 99 2.72 -15.83 1.85
C ALA A 99 1.41 -15.29 2.43
N THR A 100 1.40 -14.85 3.69
CA THR A 100 0.18 -14.25 4.31
C THR A 100 -0.35 -13.02 3.58
N ARG A 101 0.48 -12.34 2.78
CA ARG A 101 0.12 -11.12 2.05
C ARG A 101 -0.07 -11.35 0.56
N ARG A 102 0.04 -12.58 0.04
CA ARG A 102 -0.04 -12.86 -1.40
C ARG A 102 -0.92 -14.07 -1.65
N ALA A 103 -1.76 -14.00 -2.68
CA ALA A 103 -2.58 -15.15 -3.08
C ALA A 103 -1.75 -16.28 -3.71
N TYR A 104 -0.63 -15.96 -4.37
CA TYR A 104 0.26 -16.89 -5.05
C TYR A 104 1.60 -16.22 -5.37
N ASP A 105 2.59 -17.00 -5.83
CA ASP A 105 3.85 -16.39 -6.27
C ASP A 105 3.70 -15.60 -7.56
N GLY A 106 4.11 -14.33 -7.53
CA GLY A 106 3.78 -13.37 -8.59
C GLY A 106 2.71 -12.37 -8.19
N ALA A 107 1.67 -12.80 -7.44
CA ALA A 107 0.58 -11.91 -7.02
C ALA A 107 1.12 -10.70 -6.25
N PRO A 108 0.68 -9.46 -6.53
CA PRO A 108 1.00 -8.29 -5.71
C PRO A 108 0.63 -8.52 -4.23
N PRO A 109 1.38 -7.97 -3.28
CA PRO A 109 1.02 -8.06 -1.88
C PRO A 109 -0.24 -7.24 -1.58
N THR A 110 -1.10 -7.74 -0.70
CA THR A 110 -2.24 -6.98 -0.18
C THR A 110 -1.79 -5.86 0.76
N ILE A 111 -2.61 -4.82 0.88
CA ILE A 111 -2.35 -3.67 1.76
C ILE A 111 -2.94 -3.96 3.14
N PRO A 112 -2.12 -4.17 4.19
CA PRO A 112 -2.59 -4.60 5.51
C PRO A 112 -3.08 -3.45 6.40
N HIS A 113 -3.22 -2.25 5.85
CA HIS A 113 -3.62 -1.05 6.55
C HIS A 113 -4.68 -0.30 5.76
N ALA A 114 -5.38 0.62 6.43
CA ALA A 114 -6.38 1.45 5.78
C ALA A 114 -5.76 2.27 4.63
N VAL A 115 -6.48 2.35 3.53
CA VAL A 115 -6.15 3.20 2.38
C VAL A 115 -7.20 4.31 2.34
N VAL A 116 -6.82 5.48 2.84
CA VAL A 116 -7.58 6.74 2.66
C VAL A 116 -7.03 7.57 1.51
N ALA A 117 -5.90 7.13 0.96
CA ALA A 117 -5.14 7.80 -0.07
C ALA A 117 -5.83 7.73 -1.43
N SER A 118 -5.76 8.83 -2.18
CA SER A 118 -6.32 8.96 -3.53
C SER A 118 -5.23 9.07 -4.61
N GLY A 119 -3.95 9.23 -4.23
CA GLY A 119 -2.85 9.34 -5.17
C GLY A 119 -1.56 8.64 -4.72
N ALA A 120 -0.65 8.37 -5.66
CA ALA A 120 0.59 7.64 -5.40
C ALA A 120 1.53 8.31 -4.39
N PHE A 121 1.55 9.64 -4.31
CA PHE A 121 2.47 10.36 -3.41
C PHE A 121 2.29 9.97 -1.94
N GLU A 122 1.07 9.67 -1.50
CA GLU A 122 0.76 9.26 -0.13
C GLU A 122 1.35 7.87 0.18
N CYS A 123 1.33 6.96 -0.80
CA CYS A 123 1.98 5.65 -0.69
C CYS A 123 3.51 5.79 -0.65
N LEU A 124 4.06 6.65 -1.53
CA LEU A 124 5.49 6.86 -1.68
C LEU A 124 6.14 7.45 -0.43
N GLY A 125 5.38 8.23 0.36
CA GLY A 125 5.85 8.77 1.64
C GLY A 125 6.48 7.70 2.53
N CYS A 126 5.91 6.49 2.58
CA CYS A 126 6.45 5.37 3.37
C CYS A 126 7.19 4.32 2.52
N HIS A 127 6.67 4.00 1.33
CA HIS A 127 7.13 2.85 0.54
C HIS A 127 8.32 3.15 -0.39
N ALA A 128 8.68 4.41 -0.64
CA ALA A 128 9.83 4.73 -1.49
C ALA A 128 11.17 4.35 -0.83
N ARG A 129 11.29 4.60 0.48
CA ARG A 129 12.51 4.33 1.28
C ARG A 129 12.32 3.24 2.34
N GLY A 130 11.09 2.82 2.58
CA GLY A 130 10.74 1.79 3.56
C GLY A 130 10.86 2.31 5.00
N LEU A 131 10.05 3.32 5.32
CA LEU A 131 10.01 3.98 6.62
C LEU A 131 9.43 3.08 7.71
N VAL A 132 9.74 3.42 8.97
CA VAL A 132 9.25 2.73 10.17
C VAL A 132 8.25 3.62 10.88
N VAL A 133 7.01 3.13 11.02
CA VAL A 133 5.92 3.81 11.72
C VAL A 133 5.38 2.87 12.79
N ALA A 134 5.34 3.35 14.05
CA ALA A 134 4.91 2.55 15.20
C ALA A 134 5.62 1.17 15.30
N GLY A 135 6.93 1.16 15.05
CA GLY A 135 7.74 -0.06 15.06
C GLY A 135 7.54 -1.00 13.87
N LYS A 136 6.66 -0.65 12.91
CA LYS A 136 6.42 -1.43 11.70
C LYS A 136 7.11 -0.79 10.51
N ARG A 137 7.89 -1.57 9.78
CA ARG A 137 8.56 -1.11 8.57
C ARG A 137 7.65 -1.27 7.35
N ALA A 138 7.45 -0.20 6.60
CA ALA A 138 6.86 -0.25 5.28
C ALA A 138 7.85 -0.97 4.32
N PRO A 139 7.42 -2.00 3.58
CA PRO A 139 8.27 -2.58 2.55
C PRO A 139 8.66 -1.51 1.52
N ARG A 140 9.94 -1.43 1.18
CA ARG A 140 10.40 -0.65 0.04
C ARG A 140 9.82 -1.26 -1.24
N MET A 141 9.38 -0.44 -2.19
CA MET A 141 8.88 -0.93 -3.48
C MET A 141 9.94 -1.78 -4.19
N SER A 142 9.51 -2.89 -4.78
CA SER A 142 10.38 -3.80 -5.54
C SER A 142 10.40 -3.49 -7.04
N HIS A 143 9.66 -2.48 -7.47
CA HIS A 143 9.53 -2.07 -8.86
C HIS A 143 9.65 -0.55 -8.97
N GLU A 144 9.77 -0.07 -10.20
CA GLU A 144 9.73 1.36 -10.49
C GLU A 144 8.42 2.00 -10.04
N ARG A 145 8.40 3.33 -9.95
CA ARG A 145 7.20 4.05 -9.53
C ARG A 145 6.07 3.87 -10.55
N HIS A 146 4.88 3.60 -10.04
CA HIS A 146 3.61 3.71 -10.78
C HIS A 146 2.66 4.65 -10.03
N ASP A 147 1.74 5.30 -10.75
CA ASP A 147 0.86 6.32 -10.16
C ASP A 147 -0.46 5.78 -9.59
N ASN A 148 -0.80 4.52 -9.86
CA ASN A 148 -2.01 3.86 -9.34
C ASN A 148 -1.68 2.53 -8.64
N CYS A 149 -1.26 2.61 -7.37
CA CYS A 149 -0.87 1.46 -6.58
C CYS A 149 -2.02 0.46 -6.37
N THR A 150 -3.25 0.95 -6.19
CA THR A 150 -4.43 0.13 -5.87
C THR A 150 -5.01 -0.60 -7.08
N GLN A 151 -4.49 -0.35 -8.28
CA GLN A 151 -4.77 -1.19 -9.45
C GLN A 151 -4.25 -2.62 -9.25
N CYS A 152 -3.13 -2.78 -8.54
CA CYS A 152 -2.50 -4.08 -8.30
C CYS A 152 -2.56 -4.50 -6.83
N HIS A 153 -2.37 -3.56 -5.90
CA HIS A 153 -2.37 -3.83 -4.47
C HIS A 153 -3.77 -3.68 -3.87
N ALA A 154 -4.44 -4.80 -3.64
CA ALA A 154 -5.75 -4.82 -3.01
C ALA A 154 -5.64 -4.65 -1.48
N PRO A 155 -6.49 -3.83 -0.82
CA PRO A 155 -6.62 -3.83 0.63
C PRO A 155 -6.96 -5.22 1.18
N SER A 156 -6.34 -5.61 2.30
CA SER A 156 -6.64 -6.89 2.96
C SER A 156 -8.04 -6.90 3.60
N SER A 157 -8.55 -5.72 3.94
CA SER A 157 -9.92 -5.50 4.41
C SER A 157 -10.67 -4.64 3.40
N GLY A 158 -11.90 -5.03 3.10
CA GLY A 158 -12.80 -4.22 2.28
C GLY A 158 -13.13 -2.87 2.94
N PRO A 159 -13.85 -1.99 2.22
CA PRO A 159 -14.39 -0.76 2.82
C PRO A 159 -15.23 -1.08 4.07
N PRO A 160 -15.36 -0.14 5.01
CA PRO A 160 -16.18 -0.33 6.21
C PRO A 160 -17.58 -0.85 5.84
N GLY A 161 -17.96 -2.01 6.37
CA GLY A 161 -19.23 -2.68 6.08
C GLY A 161 -19.17 -4.18 6.38
N PRO A 162 -20.32 -4.88 6.35
CA PRO A 162 -20.33 -6.33 6.47
C PRO A 162 -19.52 -6.96 5.31
N PRO A 163 -18.78 -8.06 5.56
CA PRO A 163 -18.12 -8.81 4.51
C PRO A 163 -19.12 -9.14 3.41
N ARG A 164 -18.75 -8.92 2.15
CA ARG A 164 -19.55 -9.37 1.03
C ARG A 164 -19.15 -10.79 0.72
N GLU A 165 -20.10 -11.71 0.80
CA GLU A 165 -19.90 -13.07 0.34
C GLU A 165 -19.56 -13.07 -1.16
N PRO A 166 -18.60 -13.90 -1.61
CA PRO A 166 -18.34 -14.08 -3.03
C PRO A 166 -19.62 -14.48 -3.76
N LEU A 167 -19.87 -13.88 -4.93
CA LEU A 167 -21.05 -14.19 -5.75
C LEU A 167 -21.04 -15.64 -6.28
N ALA A 168 -19.85 -16.24 -6.36
CA ALA A 168 -19.63 -17.63 -6.75
C ALA A 168 -18.34 -18.15 -6.09
N GLY A 169 -18.23 -19.47 -5.96
CA GLY A 169 -16.99 -20.11 -5.55
C GLY A 169 -15.86 -19.90 -6.57
N ASN A 170 -14.62 -20.00 -6.11
CA ASN A 170 -13.43 -19.90 -6.95
C ASN A 170 -12.58 -21.19 -6.79
N THR A 171 -12.20 -21.82 -7.90
CA THR A 171 -11.35 -23.02 -7.95
C THR A 171 -9.90 -22.71 -8.33
N PHE A 172 -9.54 -21.44 -8.49
CA PHE A 172 -8.17 -21.02 -8.81
C PHE A 172 -7.20 -21.47 -7.72
N VAL A 173 -6.18 -22.22 -8.13
CA VAL A 173 -5.07 -22.61 -7.27
C VAL A 173 -3.84 -21.83 -7.67
N GLY A 174 -3.33 -21.06 -6.72
CA GLY A 174 -2.11 -20.29 -6.85
C GLY A 174 -0.85 -21.13 -6.97
N ARG A 175 0.18 -20.61 -7.65
CA ARG A 175 1.53 -21.20 -7.59
C ARG A 175 2.15 -20.94 -6.22
N ALA A 176 2.82 -21.96 -5.68
CA ALA A 176 3.58 -21.84 -4.44
C ALA A 176 4.81 -20.93 -4.63
N SER A 177 5.21 -20.23 -3.56
CA SER A 177 6.44 -19.44 -3.57
C SER A 177 7.66 -20.37 -3.54
N PRO A 178 8.65 -20.16 -4.43
CA PRO A 178 9.85 -20.96 -4.43
C PRO A 178 10.74 -20.59 -3.25
N THR A 179 11.48 -21.58 -2.74
CA THR A 179 12.25 -21.46 -1.49
C THR A 179 13.71 -21.07 -1.73
N VAL A 180 14.34 -21.63 -2.77
CA VAL A 180 15.75 -21.42 -3.10
C VAL A 180 15.97 -21.55 -4.61
N GLY A 181 16.94 -20.82 -5.15
CA GLY A 181 17.39 -20.97 -6.53
C GLY A 181 18.41 -22.09 -6.69
N GLU A 182 18.34 -22.80 -7.80
CA GLU A 182 19.31 -23.83 -8.16
C GLU A 182 20.71 -23.22 -8.42
N ARG A 183 21.73 -24.07 -8.32
CA ARG A 183 23.12 -23.72 -8.60
C ARG A 183 23.68 -24.66 -9.65
N ALA A 184 24.47 -24.11 -10.56
CA ALA A 184 25.14 -24.92 -11.59
C ALA A 184 26.23 -25.83 -11.00
N TRP A 185 26.90 -25.42 -9.92
CA TRP A 185 27.87 -26.23 -9.16
C TRP A 185 28.00 -25.71 -7.70
N PRO A 186 28.62 -26.48 -6.78
CA PRO A 186 28.87 -26.02 -5.41
C PRO A 186 29.65 -24.70 -5.39
N GLY A 187 29.09 -23.68 -4.75
CA GLY A 187 29.67 -22.33 -4.68
C GLY A 187 29.26 -21.37 -5.81
N ALA A 188 28.70 -21.84 -6.92
CA ALA A 188 28.12 -20.98 -7.96
C ALA A 188 26.98 -20.12 -7.38
N PRO A 189 26.79 -18.85 -7.77
CA PRO A 189 25.63 -18.07 -7.34
C PRO A 189 24.31 -18.81 -7.65
N PRO A 190 23.32 -18.78 -6.74
CA PRO A 190 22.00 -19.35 -7.02
C PRO A 190 21.29 -18.55 -8.10
N THR A 191 20.48 -19.20 -8.92
CA THR A 191 19.56 -18.52 -9.82
C THR A 191 18.53 -17.70 -9.04
N ILE A 192 17.91 -16.70 -9.68
CA ILE A 192 16.78 -15.98 -9.09
C ILE A 192 15.56 -16.90 -9.18
N PRO A 193 15.00 -17.37 -8.05
CA PRO A 193 13.95 -18.37 -8.08
C PRO A 193 12.57 -17.77 -8.33
N HIS A 194 12.42 -16.47 -8.54
CA HIS A 194 11.12 -15.84 -8.74
C HIS A 194 11.16 -14.91 -9.94
N SER A 195 9.99 -14.55 -10.47
CA SER A 195 9.97 -13.57 -11.56
C SER A 195 10.58 -12.23 -11.13
N THR A 196 11.35 -11.64 -12.04
CA THR A 196 11.94 -10.30 -11.92
C THR A 196 10.97 -9.20 -12.35
N ARG A 197 9.89 -9.55 -13.06
CA ARG A 197 8.82 -8.61 -13.43
C ARG A 197 8.15 -8.07 -12.17
N MET A 198 8.07 -6.74 -12.07
CA MET A 198 7.61 -6.02 -10.86
C MET A 198 8.44 -6.33 -9.58
N ARG A 199 9.66 -6.87 -9.75
CA ARG A 199 10.64 -7.17 -8.68
C ARG A 199 12.07 -6.85 -9.13
N SER A 200 12.25 -5.75 -9.85
CA SER A 200 13.54 -5.30 -10.38
C SER A 200 14.47 -4.67 -9.34
N ASP A 201 13.94 -4.11 -8.25
CA ASP A 201 14.75 -3.62 -7.12
C ASP A 201 15.05 -4.76 -6.14
N CYS A 202 16.08 -5.56 -6.45
CA CYS A 202 16.49 -6.70 -5.61
C CYS A 202 16.75 -6.28 -4.15
N GLY A 203 17.23 -5.06 -3.94
CA GLY A 203 17.55 -4.49 -2.63
C GLY A 203 16.33 -4.31 -1.72
N SER A 204 15.11 -4.28 -2.27
CA SER A 204 13.89 -4.17 -1.48
C SER A 204 13.68 -5.35 -0.53
N CYS A 205 14.14 -6.55 -0.94
CA CYS A 205 14.03 -7.80 -0.18
C CYS A 205 15.40 -8.35 0.24
N HIS A 206 16.41 -8.22 -0.63
CA HIS A 206 17.75 -8.77 -0.43
C HIS A 206 18.77 -7.74 0.06
N GLY A 207 18.41 -6.46 0.19
CA GLY A 207 19.33 -5.40 0.66
C GLY A 207 19.45 -5.34 2.19
N VAL A 208 20.17 -4.33 2.70
CA VAL A 208 20.44 -4.16 4.16
C VAL A 208 19.16 -4.05 5.01
N GLY A 209 18.06 -3.56 4.43
CA GLY A 209 16.73 -3.52 5.07
C GLY A 209 15.88 -4.77 4.88
N GLY A 210 16.38 -5.76 4.14
CA GLY A 210 15.74 -7.06 3.94
C GLY A 210 15.79 -7.92 5.20
N SER A 211 14.80 -8.81 5.36
CA SER A 211 14.75 -9.72 6.51
C SER A 211 15.89 -10.74 6.48
N LEU A 212 16.43 -11.09 7.65
CA LEU A 212 17.34 -12.23 7.77
C LEU A 212 16.63 -13.51 7.33
N GLY A 213 17.34 -14.39 6.63
CA GLY A 213 16.81 -15.55 5.91
C GLY A 213 16.82 -15.37 4.39
N VAL A 214 16.61 -14.13 3.91
CA VAL A 214 16.63 -13.77 2.48
C VAL A 214 17.58 -12.61 2.17
N ARG A 215 18.21 -11.97 3.16
CA ARG A 215 19.15 -10.87 2.92
C ARG A 215 20.36 -11.37 2.13
N SER A 216 20.81 -10.61 1.13
CA SER A 216 22.06 -10.90 0.44
C SER A 216 23.22 -10.86 1.45
N THR A 217 24.17 -11.77 1.30
CA THR A 217 25.43 -11.74 2.08
C THR A 217 26.40 -10.67 1.57
N HIS A 218 26.07 -10.01 0.46
CA HIS A 218 26.91 -9.04 -0.23
C HIS A 218 26.07 -7.89 -0.79
N PRO A 219 25.34 -7.14 0.07
CA PRO A 219 24.40 -6.11 -0.37
C PRO A 219 25.07 -4.92 -1.07
N TRP A 220 26.39 -4.76 -0.97
CA TRP A 220 27.16 -3.75 -1.70
C TRP A 220 27.24 -3.97 -3.22
N ARG A 221 26.96 -5.18 -3.71
CA ARG A 221 26.92 -5.44 -5.16
C ARG A 221 25.65 -4.85 -5.78
N GLN A 222 25.80 -4.00 -6.80
CA GLN A 222 24.68 -3.28 -7.43
C GLN A 222 24.07 -4.02 -8.63
N SER A 223 24.83 -4.88 -9.31
CA SER A 223 24.38 -5.62 -10.50
C SER A 223 24.12 -7.09 -10.18
N CYS A 224 23.10 -7.38 -9.37
CA CYS A 224 22.80 -8.74 -8.91
C CYS A 224 22.66 -9.74 -10.05
N THR A 225 22.05 -9.33 -11.17
CA THR A 225 21.81 -10.16 -12.36
C THR A 225 23.08 -10.49 -13.16
N GLN A 226 24.22 -9.87 -12.85
CA GLN A 226 25.51 -10.28 -13.43
C GLN A 226 25.92 -11.68 -12.97
N CYS A 227 25.53 -12.05 -11.75
CA CYS A 227 25.89 -13.33 -11.13
C CYS A 227 24.68 -14.24 -10.92
N HIS A 228 23.54 -13.65 -10.54
CA HIS A 228 22.29 -14.36 -10.32
C HIS A 228 21.44 -14.31 -11.58
N ALA A 229 21.59 -15.32 -12.44
CA ALA A 229 20.74 -15.45 -13.61
C ALA A 229 19.29 -15.78 -13.20
N PRO A 230 18.27 -15.22 -13.87
CA PRO A 230 16.90 -15.67 -13.65
C PRO A 230 16.72 -17.15 -13.96
N SER A 231 15.92 -17.84 -13.16
CA SER A 231 15.53 -19.21 -13.48
C SER A 231 14.68 -19.21 -14.76
N ALA A 232 15.10 -19.97 -15.78
CA ALA A 232 14.34 -20.11 -17.02
C ALA A 232 12.94 -20.73 -16.80
N GLU A 233 12.79 -21.53 -15.74
CA GLU A 233 11.49 -22.09 -15.34
C GLU A 233 10.61 -21.05 -14.64
N LEU A 234 11.18 -20.14 -13.84
CA LEU A 234 10.40 -19.29 -12.94
C LEU A 234 10.28 -17.84 -13.40
N ASP A 235 11.16 -17.38 -14.29
CA ASP A 235 11.10 -16.02 -14.86
C ASP A 235 10.46 -16.04 -16.25
N GLY A 236 9.35 -15.29 -16.41
CA GLY A 236 8.72 -15.09 -17.72
C GLY A 236 7.73 -16.16 -18.19
N ARG A 237 7.28 -17.10 -17.35
CA ARG A 237 6.10 -17.90 -17.68
C ARG A 237 4.85 -16.98 -17.68
N PRO A 238 4.06 -16.91 -18.77
CA PRO A 238 2.78 -16.21 -18.76
C PRO A 238 1.83 -16.78 -17.69
#